data_AF-A0A3S6QAG2-F1
#
_entry.id   AF-A0A3S6QAG2-F1
#
_cell.length_a   1.000
_cell.length_b   1.000
_cell.length_c   1.000
_cell.angle_alpha   90.00
_cell.angle_beta   90.00
_cell.angle_gamma   90.00
#
_symmetry.space_group_name_H-M   'P 1'
#
loop_
_entity.id
_entity.type
_entity.pdbx_description
1 polymer ?
#
loop_
_entity_poly.entity_id
_entity_poly.type
_entity_poly.pdbx_seq_one_letter_code
_entity_poly.pdbx_strand_id
1 'polypeptide(L)' 'MAYAVLVDGRKQVDVAKEFDRSKQTVNAAIRRVTAIFNEVIPEDEQLEFVQVWLPPELAKQVKEMAKPYQNKN' A
#
# COMPACT_ATOMS: atom_id res chain seq x y z
N MET A 1 6.12 -10.64 9.42
CA MET A 1 4.89 -9.80 9.53
C MET A 1 4.74 -8.82 8.37
N ALA A 2 5.60 -7.81 8.20
CA ALA A 2 5.44 -6.81 7.12
C ALA A 2 5.50 -7.43 5.72
N TYR A 3 6.49 -8.31 5.45
CA TYR A 3 6.61 -9.05 4.18
C TYR A 3 5.32 -9.81 3.82
N ALA A 4 4.77 -10.58 4.76
CA ALA A 4 3.53 -11.33 4.56
C ALA A 4 2.33 -10.45 4.14
N VAL A 5 2.31 -9.17 4.56
CA VAL A 5 1.23 -8.25 4.21
C VAL A 5 1.54 -7.49 2.93
N LEU A 6 2.75 -6.93 2.82
CA LEU A 6 3.15 -6.03 1.74
C LEU A 6 3.56 -6.76 0.46
N VAL A 7 4.03 -8.01 0.57
CA VAL A 7 4.49 -8.82 -0.57
C VAL A 7 3.50 -9.95 -0.84
N ASP A 8 3.19 -10.77 0.17
CA ASP A 8 2.29 -11.92 -0.02
C ASP A 8 0.79 -11.53 -0.03
N GLY A 9 0.46 -10.25 0.15
CA GLY A 9 -0.92 -9.73 0.11
C GLY A 9 -1.84 -10.25 1.23
N ARG A 10 -1.28 -10.85 2.30
CA ARG A 10 -2.07 -11.48 3.36
C ARG A 10 -2.73 -10.45 4.26
N LYS A 11 -3.93 -10.76 4.76
CA LYS A 11 -4.66 -9.86 5.66
C LYS A 11 -3.92 -9.71 6.98
N GLN A 12 -3.79 -8.47 7.44
CA GLN A 12 -3.10 -8.13 8.70
C GLN A 12 -3.65 -8.90 9.92
N VAL A 13 -4.97 -9.17 9.94
CA VAL A 13 -5.62 -9.90 11.04
C VAL A 13 -5.19 -11.35 11.13
N ASP A 14 -4.92 -11.98 9.98
CA ASP A 14 -4.50 -13.38 9.92
C ASP A 14 -3.01 -13.47 10.27
N VAL A 15 -2.20 -12.52 9.80
CA VAL A 15 -0.80 -12.38 10.18
C VAL A 15 -0.66 -12.07 11.68
N ALA A 16 -1.53 -11.25 12.26
CA ALA A 16 -1.51 -10.97 13.70
C ALA A 16 -1.73 -12.25 14.53
N LYS A 17 -2.70 -13.08 14.13
CA LYS A 17 -2.99 -14.37 14.79
C LYS A 17 -1.84 -15.37 14.64
N GLU A 18 -1.28 -15.52 13.45
CA GLU A 18 -0.18 -16.45 13.19
C GLU A 18 1.07 -16.14 14.02
N PHE A 19 1.40 -14.86 14.16
CA PHE A 19 2.60 -14.42 14.87
C PHE A 19 2.37 -14.18 16.37
N ASP A 20 1.17 -14.48 16.89
CA ASP A 20 0.75 -14.18 18.26
C ASP A 20 1.06 -12.72 18.67
N ARG A 21 0.59 -11.79 17.85
CA ARG A 21 0.78 -10.35 18.05
C ARG A 21 -0.52 -9.59 17.85
N SER A 22 -0.57 -8.37 18.38
CA SER A 22 -1.70 -7.47 18.13
C SER A 22 -1.68 -6.93 16.70
N LYS A 23 -2.85 -6.55 16.19
CA LYS A 23 -2.99 -5.84 14.91
C LYS A 23 -2.21 -4.50 14.90
N GLN A 24 -2.06 -3.86 16.05
CA GLN A 24 -1.27 -2.62 16.19
C GLN A 24 0.22 -2.89 15.94
N THR A 25 0.75 -3.99 16.48
CA THR A 25 2.14 -4.41 16.25
C THR A 25 2.40 -4.72 14.78
N VAL A 26 1.47 -5.39 14.10
CA VAL A 26 1.55 -5.66 12.65
C VAL A 26 1.55 -4.34 11.86
N ASN A 27 0.67 -3.39 12.20
CA ASN A 27 0.64 -2.07 11.56
C ASN A 27 1.94 -1.27 11.77
N ALA A 28 2.51 -1.32 12.98
CA ALA A 28 3.79 -0.66 13.26
C ALA A 28 4.92 -1.24 12.40
N ALA A 29 4.95 -2.57 12.21
CA ALA A 29 5.94 -3.21 11.35
C ALA A 29 5.78 -2.79 9.87
N ILE A 30 4.53 -2.74 9.38
CA ILE A 30 4.23 -2.26 8.02
C ILE A 30 4.72 -0.82 7.85
N ARG A 31 4.34 0.09 8.76
CA ARG A 31 4.74 1.50 8.68
C ARG A 31 6.24 1.71 8.62
N ARG A 32 7.03 0.94 9.39
CA ARG A 32 8.50 1.03 9.36
C ARG A 32 9.07 0.64 8.00
N VAL A 33 8.58 -0.46 7.41
CA VAL A 33 9.02 -0.89 6.09
C VAL A 33 8.62 0.12 5.02
N THR A 34 7.39 0.62 5.07
CA THR A 34 6.92 1.67 4.15
C THR A 34 7.73 2.97 4.28
N ALA A 35 8.10 3.38 5.50
CA ALA A 35 8.91 4.57 5.70
C ALA A 35 10.30 4.42 5.05
N ILE A 36 10.97 3.28 5.26
CA ILE A 36 12.25 2.97 4.61
C ILE A 36 12.09 2.95 3.10
N PHE A 37 11.00 2.34 2.59
CA PHE A 37 10.69 2.30 1.16
C PHE A 37 10.55 3.71 0.57
N ASN A 38 9.88 4.62 1.27
CA ASN A 38 9.73 6.02 0.86
C ASN A 38 11.03 6.84 0.97
N GLU A 39 12.05 6.37 1.71
CA GLU A 39 13.36 7.03 1.76
C GLU A 39 14.28 6.58 0.61
N VAL A 40 14.08 5.36 0.09
CA VAL A 40 14.98 4.75 -0.90
C VAL A 40 14.43 4.74 -2.32
N ILE A 41 13.12 4.90 -2.51
CA ILE A 41 12.53 5.00 -3.85
C ILE A 41 12.76 6.40 -4.41
N PRO A 42 13.35 6.51 -5.62
CA PRO A 42 13.50 7.77 -6.34
C PRO A 42 12.16 8.53 -6.42
N GLU A 43 12.16 9.86 -6.23
CA GLU A 43 10.92 10.68 -6.22
C GLU A 43 10.06 10.48 -7.48
N ASP A 44 10.66 10.15 -8.62
CA ASP A 44 10.00 9.88 -9.89
C ASP A 44 9.29 8.50 -9.95
N GLU A 45 9.54 7.61 -8.99
CA GLU A 45 8.88 6.31 -8.86
C GLU A 45 7.92 6.23 -7.65
N GLN A 46 7.80 7.29 -6.84
CA GLN A 46 6.88 7.33 -5.71
C GLN A 46 5.44 7.60 -6.16
N LEU A 47 4.57 6.61 -5.99
CA LEU A 47 3.13 6.77 -6.21
C LEU A 47 2.44 7.21 -4.92
N GLU A 48 1.67 8.30 -4.98
CA GLU A 48 0.83 8.74 -3.86
C GLU A 48 -0.59 8.15 -3.99
N PHE A 49 -1.11 7.58 -2.90
CA PHE A 49 -2.49 7.12 -2.83
C PHE A 49 -3.44 8.29 -2.58
N VAL A 50 -4.30 8.59 -3.55
CA VAL A 50 -5.28 9.67 -3.47
C VAL A 50 -6.70 9.11 -3.39
N GLN A 51 -7.41 9.37 -2.29
CA GLN A 51 -8.83 9.02 -2.13
C GLN A 51 -9.68 10.30 -1.94
N VAL A 52 -10.25 10.77 -3.04
CA VAL A 52 -11.06 12.01 -3.07
C VAL A 52 -12.27 11.87 -3.99
N TRP A 53 -13.29 12.70 -3.75
CA TRP A 53 -14.46 12.80 -4.63
C TRP A 53 -14.18 13.80 -5.75
N LEU A 54 -14.42 13.39 -7.00
CA LEU A 54 -14.20 14.20 -8.20
C LEU A 54 -15.45 14.21 -9.08
N PRO A 55 -15.67 15.28 -9.86
CA PRO A 55 -16.59 15.24 -11.00
C PRO A 55 -16.28 14.05 -11.93
N PRO A 56 -17.30 13.45 -12.58
CA PRO A 56 -17.13 12.22 -13.37
C PRO A 56 -16.02 12.29 -14.43
N GLU A 57 -15.89 13.42 -15.12
CA GLU A 57 -14.86 13.61 -16.16
C GLU A 57 -13.43 13.55 -15.62
N LEU A 58 -13.19 14.14 -14.45
CA LEU A 58 -11.87 14.09 -13.79
C LEU A 58 -11.59 12.71 -13.20
N ALA A 59 -12.63 12.06 -12.65
CA ALA A 59 -12.50 10.68 -12.17
C ALA A 59 -12.10 9.72 -13.31
N LYS A 60 -12.61 9.93 -14.53
CA LYS A 60 -12.22 9.14 -15.71
C LYS A 60 -10.74 9.34 -16.07
N GLN A 61 -10.25 10.58 -16.03
CA GLN A 61 -8.84 10.89 -16.31
C GLN A 61 -7.90 10.21 -15.31
N VAL A 62 -8.20 10.31 -14.01
CA VAL A 62 -7.40 9.65 -12.96
C VAL A 62 -7.40 8.12 -13.14
N LYS A 63 -8.55 7.53 -13.49
CA LYS A 63 -8.64 6.09 -13.78
C LYS A 63 -7.78 5.68 -14.97
N GLU A 64 -7.73 6.47 -16.04
CA GLU A 64 -6.86 6.22 -17.19
C GLU A 64 -5.37 6.33 -16.81
N MET A 65 -4.97 7.37 -16.08
CA MET A 65 -3.59 7.54 -15.59
C MET A 65 -3.14 6.38 -14.69
N ALA A 66 -4.07 5.80 -13.92
CA ALA A 66 -3.79 4.68 -13.02
C ALA A 66 -3.64 3.32 -13.73
N LYS A 67 -4.10 3.15 -14.98
CA LYS A 67 -4.11 1.86 -15.68
C LYS A 67 -2.76 1.13 -15.71
N PRO A 68 -1.62 1.79 -15.99
CA PRO A 68 -0.31 1.13 -16.02
C PRO A 68 0.11 0.51 -14.67
N TYR A 69 -0.50 0.97 -13.58
CA TYR A 69 -0.17 0.59 -12.22
C TYR A 69 -1.14 -0.45 -11.62
N GLN A 70 -2.24 -0.77 -12.31
CA GLN A 70 -3.25 -1.74 -11.81
C GLN A 70 -2.88 -3.21 -12.08
N ASN A 71 -1.93 -3.49 -12.98
CA ASN A 71 -1.61 -4.85 -13.47
C ASN A 71 -0.22 -5.37 -13.04
N LYS A 72 0.49 -4.71 -12.11
CA LYS A 72 1.71 -5.25 -11.53
C LYS A 72 1.36 -6.01 -10.24
N ASN A 73 0.88 -7.25 -10.39
CA ASN A 73 0.83 -8.24 -9.31
C ASN A 73 1.63 -9.47 -9.74
#